data_AF-U3U8L1-F1
#
_entry.id   AF-U3U8L1-F1
#
_cell.length_a   1.000
_cell.length_b   1.000
_cell.length_c   1.000
_cell.angle_alpha   90.00
_cell.angle_beta   90.00
_cell.angle_gamma   90.00
#
_symmetry.space_group_name_H-M   'P 1'
#
loop_
_entity.id
_entity.type
_entity.pdbx_description
1 polymer ?
#
loop_
_entity_poly.entity_id
_entity_poly.type
_entity_poly.pdbx_seq_one_letter_code
_entity_poly.pdbx_strand_id
1 'polypeptide(L)'
;VHTQGWIHCHTAAVDASGCVKAILDELFDHFKDMKLPAHVRISLACCLNMCGAVHASDIAIVGIHRKPPMIDDEYVDKLCEVPLAVAACPTGAVRTIKREDGSKSVAVNNERCMFCGN
;
A
#
# COMPACT_ATOMS: atom_id res chain seq x y z
N VAL A 1 2.01 14.44 8.94
CA VAL A 1 3.10 13.42 8.77
C VAL A 1 2.84 12.66 7.49
N HIS A 2 3.86 12.37 6.68
CA HIS A 2 3.70 11.54 5.49
C HIS A 2 4.83 10.53 5.32
N THR A 3 4.65 9.64 4.34
CA THR A 3 5.54 8.53 4.02
C THR A 3 6.47 8.88 2.84
N GLN A 4 7.25 7.89 2.38
CA GLN A 4 8.24 8.07 1.32
C GLN A 4 7.64 8.26 -0.09
N GLY A 5 6.52 7.60 -0.41
CA GLY A 5 5.91 7.67 -1.74
C GLY A 5 6.85 7.18 -2.85
N TRP A 6 6.68 7.73 -4.05
CA TRP A 6 7.44 7.34 -5.25
C TRP A 6 8.91 7.75 -5.22
N ILE A 7 9.31 8.60 -4.27
CA ILE A 7 10.71 9.03 -4.12
C ILE A 7 11.60 7.85 -3.73
N HIS A 8 11.08 6.87 -2.98
CA HIS A 8 11.92 5.79 -2.44
C HIS A 8 11.23 4.44 -2.21
N CYS A 9 9.91 4.39 -2.02
CA CYS A 9 9.24 3.15 -1.62
C CYS A 9 8.80 2.31 -2.83
N HIS A 10 9.13 1.02 -2.82
CA HIS A 10 8.78 0.08 -3.90
C HIS A 10 7.33 -0.45 -3.82
N THR A 11 6.64 -0.30 -2.68
CA THR A 11 5.23 -0.70 -2.52
C THR A 11 4.26 0.48 -2.59
N ALA A 12 4.73 1.67 -2.97
CA ALA A 12 3.90 2.87 -3.01
C ALA A 12 2.83 2.79 -4.12
N ALA A 13 1.56 2.97 -3.73
CA ALA A 13 0.44 3.12 -4.66
C ALA A 13 0.28 4.57 -5.16
N VAL A 14 0.74 5.55 -4.37
CA VAL A 14 0.66 6.99 -4.66
C VAL A 14 1.93 7.72 -4.24
N ASP A 15 2.17 8.89 -4.84
CA ASP A 15 3.20 9.81 -4.34
C ASP A 15 2.76 10.43 -3.00
N ALA A 16 3.72 10.56 -2.09
CA ALA A 16 3.48 11.18 -0.80
C ALA A 16 3.76 12.68 -0.84
N SER A 17 4.94 13.08 -1.34
CA SER A 17 5.40 14.46 -1.29
C SER A 17 4.54 15.40 -2.13
N GLY A 18 4.20 15.00 -3.36
CA GLY A 18 3.32 15.77 -4.25
C GLY A 18 1.91 15.92 -3.69
N CYS A 19 1.32 14.85 -3.18
CA CYS A 19 -0.02 14.90 -2.57
C CYS A 19 -0.05 15.83 -1.35
N VAL A 20 0.93 15.70 -0.44
CA VAL A 20 0.99 16.58 0.74
C VAL A 20 1.22 18.03 0.35
N LYS A 21 2.09 18.29 -0.64
CA LYS A 21 2.30 19.64 -1.15
C LYS A 21 0.99 20.26 -1.65
N ALA A 22 0.25 19.55 -2.50
CA ALA A 22 -1.02 20.03 -3.03
C ALA A 22 -2.06 20.31 -1.93
N ILE A 23 -2.14 19.43 -0.93
CA ILE A 23 -3.09 19.59 0.19
C ILE A 23 -2.70 20.77 1.08
N LEU A 24 -1.42 20.90 1.43
CA LEU A 24 -0.96 21.99 2.30
C LEU A 24 -1.02 23.36 1.62
N ASP A 25 -0.91 23.41 0.30
CA ASP A 25 -1.12 24.65 -0.45
C ASP A 25 -2.57 25.13 -0.37
N GLU A 26 -3.53 24.23 -0.52
CA GLU A 26 -4.97 24.54 -0.37
C GLU A 26 -5.33 24.91 1.08
N LEU A 27 -4.72 24.23 2.05
CA LEU A 27 -5.01 24.44 3.48
C LEU A 27 -4.13 25.51 4.13
N PHE A 28 -3.31 26.22 3.36
CA PHE A 28 -2.31 27.15 3.91
C PHE A 28 -2.94 28.27 4.74
N ASP A 29 -4.13 28.75 4.36
CA ASP A 29 -4.85 29.77 5.12
C ASP A 29 -5.34 29.27 6.49
N HIS A 30 -5.71 28.00 6.59
CA HIS A 30 -6.04 27.37 7.87
C HIS A 30 -4.81 27.08 8.72
N PHE A 31 -3.64 26.91 8.12
CA PHE A 31 -2.40 26.65 8.85
C PHE A 31 -1.90 27.87 9.64
N LYS A 32 -2.19 29.09 9.14
CA LYS A 32 -1.77 30.35 9.76
C LYS A 32 -2.64 30.78 10.95
N ASP A 33 -3.88 30.31 11.03
CA ASP A 33 -4.88 30.78 11.98
C ASP A 33 -5.50 29.65 12.82
N MET A 34 -6.01 29.98 14.01
CA MET A 34 -6.70 29.02 14.89
C MET A 34 -8.24 29.15 14.76
N LYS A 35 -8.77 28.95 13.55
CA LYS A 35 -10.21 29.12 13.26
C LYS A 35 -11.06 27.86 13.51
N LEU A 36 -10.41 26.70 13.68
CA LEU A 36 -11.10 25.41 13.86
C LEU A 36 -11.40 25.14 15.34
N PRO A 37 -12.47 24.37 15.66
CA PRO A 37 -12.82 24.06 17.05
C PRO A 37 -11.74 23.28 17.82
N ALA A 38 -10.88 22.56 17.11
CA ALA A 38 -9.74 21.83 17.64
C ALA A 38 -8.65 21.69 16.57
N HIS A 39 -7.43 21.31 17.00
CA HIS A 39 -6.32 21.08 16.10
C HIS A 39 -6.54 19.83 15.24
N VAL A 40 -6.65 20.00 13.92
CA VAL A 40 -6.84 18.91 12.96
C VAL A 40 -5.50 18.32 12.54
N ARG A 41 -5.34 17.01 12.64
CA ARG A 41 -4.17 16.26 12.19
C ARG A 41 -4.49 15.53 10.89
N ILE A 42 -3.74 15.89 9.85
CA ILE A 42 -3.81 15.23 8.53
C ILE A 42 -2.54 14.40 8.33
N SER A 43 -2.71 13.12 7.99
CA SER A 43 -1.59 12.24 7.67
C SER A 43 -1.82 11.48 6.37
N LEU A 44 -0.71 11.14 5.69
CA LEU A 44 -0.72 10.43 4.42
C LEU A 44 0.21 9.22 4.42
N ALA A 45 -0.30 8.07 3.96
CA ALA A 45 0.48 6.88 3.69
C ALA A 45 0.38 6.49 2.22
N CYS A 46 1.52 6.17 1.61
CA CYS A 46 1.60 5.81 0.20
C CYS A 46 1.07 4.40 -0.11
N CYS A 47 0.88 3.56 0.91
CA CYS A 47 0.27 2.23 0.81
C CYS A 47 -0.38 1.83 2.15
N LEU A 48 -1.01 0.65 2.15
CA LEU A 48 -1.76 0.09 3.29
C LEU A 48 -0.87 -0.36 4.46
N ASN A 49 0.45 -0.35 4.31
CA ASN A 49 1.37 -0.55 5.43
C ASN A 49 1.33 0.63 6.44
N MET A 50 0.72 1.76 6.05
CA MET A 50 0.42 2.88 6.93
C MET A 50 1.60 3.32 7.81
N CYS A 51 2.80 3.50 7.23
CA CYS A 51 4.04 3.81 7.95
C CYS A 51 4.04 5.22 8.59
N GLY A 52 3.20 5.44 9.60
CA GLY A 52 3.00 6.72 10.26
C GLY A 52 1.69 6.74 11.05
N ALA A 53 1.04 7.90 11.08
CA ALA A 53 -0.13 8.14 11.94
C ALA A 53 -1.49 8.00 11.22
N VAL A 54 -1.52 7.45 10.00
CA VAL A 54 -2.74 7.36 9.18
C VAL A 54 -3.90 6.67 9.90
N HIS A 55 -3.64 5.60 10.63
CA HIS A 55 -4.66 4.86 11.38
C HIS A 55 -5.19 5.59 12.63
N ALA A 56 -4.60 6.74 12.98
CA ALA A 56 -4.91 7.51 14.19
C ALA A 56 -4.93 9.04 13.91
N SER A 57 -5.28 9.44 12.69
CA SER A 57 -5.40 10.85 12.29
C SER A 57 -6.87 11.27 12.16
N ASP A 58 -7.16 12.55 12.39
CA ASP A 58 -8.50 13.11 12.21
C ASP A 58 -8.94 13.00 10.74
N ILE A 59 -8.00 13.24 9.81
CA ILE A 59 -8.17 13.00 8.38
C ILE A 59 -6.97 12.19 7.88
N ALA A 60 -7.25 11.08 7.22
CA ALA A 60 -6.25 10.14 6.77
C ALA A 60 -6.36 9.90 5.26
N ILE A 61 -5.23 9.98 4.57
CA ILE A 61 -5.13 9.71 3.13
C ILE A 61 -4.26 8.47 2.93
N VAL A 62 -4.79 7.50 2.20
CA VAL A 62 -4.13 6.20 2.01
C VAL A 62 -4.13 5.82 0.53
N GLY A 63 -2.94 5.55 0.00
CA GLY A 63 -2.80 4.94 -1.32
C GLY A 63 -3.29 3.50 -1.30
N ILE A 64 -4.16 3.14 -2.24
CA ILE A 64 -4.68 1.78 -2.39
C ILE A 64 -4.44 1.27 -3.80
N HIS A 65 -4.10 -0.02 -3.91
CA HIS A 65 -4.16 -0.73 -5.18
C HIS A 65 -5.60 -1.16 -5.47
N ARG A 66 -5.94 -1.36 -6.74
CA ARG A 66 -7.28 -1.80 -7.18
C ARG A 66 -7.23 -2.96 -8.18
N LYS A 67 -6.09 -3.63 -8.27
CA LYS A 67 -5.86 -4.77 -9.16
C LYS A 67 -5.06 -5.85 -8.41
N PRO A 68 -5.35 -7.14 -8.63
CA PRO A 68 -4.53 -8.24 -8.12
C PRO A 68 -3.08 -8.14 -8.61
N PRO A 69 -2.12 -8.76 -7.91
CA PRO A 69 -0.72 -8.76 -8.34
C PRO A 69 -0.56 -9.51 -9.67
N MET A 70 0.40 -9.06 -10.48
CA MET A 70 0.85 -9.79 -11.66
C MET A 70 1.92 -10.78 -11.21
N ILE A 71 1.75 -12.06 -11.58
CA ILE A 71 2.63 -13.14 -11.14
C ILE A 71 3.75 -13.29 -12.16
N ASP A 72 4.99 -13.09 -11.72
CA ASP A 72 6.17 -13.36 -12.53
C ASP A 72 6.66 -14.79 -12.27
N ASP A 73 6.00 -15.73 -12.93
CA ASP A 73 6.22 -17.15 -12.70
C ASP A 73 7.67 -17.62 -12.99
N GLU A 74 8.45 -16.89 -13.79
CA GLU A 74 9.84 -17.26 -14.07
C GLU A 74 10.76 -17.07 -12.85
N TYR A 75 10.40 -16.12 -11.97
CA TYR A 75 11.24 -15.67 -10.87
C TYR A 75 10.68 -16.00 -9.49
N VAL A 76 9.40 -16.37 -9.36
CA VAL A 76 8.78 -16.71 -8.06
C VAL A 76 9.58 -17.77 -7.30
N ASP A 77 9.93 -18.90 -7.92
CA ASP A 77 10.71 -19.97 -7.24
C ASP A 77 12.17 -19.56 -6.97
N LYS A 78 12.70 -18.59 -7.73
CA LYS A 78 14.11 -18.15 -7.64
C LYS A 78 14.31 -17.09 -6.56
N LEU A 79 13.31 -16.24 -6.32
CA LEU A 79 13.42 -15.06 -5.46
C LEU A 79 12.54 -15.13 -4.20
N CYS A 80 11.47 -15.94 -4.20
CA CYS A 80 10.50 -15.96 -3.13
C CYS A 80 10.48 -17.30 -2.40
N GLU A 81 10.42 -17.25 -1.08
CA GLU A 81 9.98 -18.40 -0.29
C GLU A 81 8.47 -18.54 -0.43
N VAL A 82 8.02 -19.40 -1.35
CA VAL A 82 6.58 -19.58 -1.69
C VAL A 82 5.66 -19.74 -0.46
N PRO A 83 6.03 -20.49 0.61
CA PRO A 83 5.19 -20.56 1.81
C PRO A 83 4.97 -19.20 2.49
N LEU A 84 5.98 -18.32 2.50
CA LEU A 84 5.85 -16.97 3.05
C LEU A 84 4.89 -16.11 2.21
N ALA A 85 4.99 -16.20 0.88
CA ALA A 85 4.09 -15.48 -0.03
C ALA A 85 2.62 -15.93 0.15
N VAL A 86 2.38 -17.22 0.39
CA VAL A 86 1.02 -17.73 0.69
C VAL A 86 0.53 -17.22 2.05
N ALA A 87 1.37 -17.29 3.08
CA ALA A 87 1.04 -16.86 4.44
C ALA A 87 0.85 -15.33 4.57
N ALA A 88 1.45 -14.54 3.69
CA ALA A 88 1.30 -13.09 3.63
C ALA A 88 -0.13 -12.64 3.30
N CYS A 89 -0.95 -13.51 2.69
CA CYS A 89 -2.29 -13.16 2.23
C CYS A 89 -3.33 -13.21 3.36
N PRO A 90 -3.93 -12.08 3.78
CA PRO A 90 -4.88 -12.07 4.89
C PRO A 90 -6.22 -12.74 4.56
N THR A 91 -6.58 -12.83 3.28
CA THR A 91 -7.86 -13.43 2.84
C THR A 91 -7.71 -14.85 2.32
N GLY A 92 -6.50 -15.42 2.32
CA GLY A 92 -6.21 -16.73 1.74
C GLY A 92 -6.48 -16.81 0.24
N ALA A 93 -6.30 -15.69 -0.49
CA ALA A 93 -6.48 -15.63 -1.94
C ALA A 93 -5.32 -16.25 -2.72
N VAL A 94 -4.13 -16.36 -2.12
CA VAL A 94 -2.91 -16.91 -2.73
C VAL A 94 -2.80 -18.40 -2.41
N ARG A 95 -2.50 -19.23 -3.41
CA ARG A 95 -2.22 -20.66 -3.24
C ARG A 95 -1.00 -21.09 -4.03
N THR A 96 -0.28 -22.09 -3.54
CA THR A 96 0.84 -22.71 -4.27
C THR A 96 0.33 -23.50 -5.47
N ILE A 97 1.05 -23.40 -6.58
CA ILE A 97 0.86 -24.25 -7.76
C ILE A 97 2.20 -24.84 -8.19
N LYS A 98 2.15 -25.96 -8.90
CA LYS A 98 3.31 -26.55 -9.57
C LYS A 98 3.14 -26.38 -11.07
N ARG A 99 4.14 -25.84 -11.75
CA ARG A 99 4.12 -25.64 -13.20
C ARG A 99 4.56 -26.91 -13.93
N GLU A 100 4.32 -26.95 -15.24
CA GLU A 100 4.64 -28.10 -16.11
C GLU A 100 6.14 -28.42 -16.14
N ASP A 101 6.99 -27.40 -16.01
CA ASP A 101 8.45 -27.52 -15.89
C ASP A 101 8.92 -28.04 -14.52
N GLY A 102 7.98 -28.28 -13.59
CA GLY A 102 8.25 -28.77 -12.25
C GLY A 102 8.56 -27.69 -11.21
N SER A 103 8.71 -26.41 -11.62
CA SER A 103 8.95 -25.28 -10.73
C SER A 103 7.73 -24.96 -9.86
N LYS A 104 7.95 -24.33 -8.71
CA LYS A 104 6.87 -23.86 -7.84
C LYS A 104 6.50 -22.43 -8.20
N SER A 105 5.20 -22.14 -8.22
CA SER A 105 4.69 -20.77 -8.35
C SER A 105 3.47 -20.58 -7.44
N VAL A 106 2.81 -19.44 -7.57
CA VAL A 106 1.56 -19.09 -6.88
C VAL A 106 0.45 -18.81 -7.88
N ALA A 107 -0.80 -19.02 -7.46
CA ALA A 107 -1.99 -18.57 -8.16
C ALA A 107 -2.83 -17.71 -7.22
N VAL A 108 -3.45 -16.66 -7.76
CA VAL A 108 -4.28 -15.72 -6.99
C VAL A 108 -5.74 -15.87 -7.39
N ASN A 109 -6.62 -16.03 -6.41
CA ASN A 109 -8.06 -15.88 -6.59
C ASN A 109 -8.41 -14.38 -6.56
N ASN A 110 -8.69 -13.82 -7.74
CA ASN A 110 -8.97 -12.39 -7.90
C ASN A 110 -10.21 -11.93 -7.13
N GLU A 111 -11.23 -12.78 -6.98
CA GLU A 111 -12.47 -12.44 -6.25
C GLU A 111 -12.23 -12.32 -4.74
N ARG A 112 -11.22 -13.01 -4.21
CA ARG A 112 -10.86 -12.96 -2.78
C ARG A 112 -9.76 -11.95 -2.47
N CYS A 113 -9.06 -11.43 -3.49
CA CYS A 113 -7.97 -10.48 -3.30
C CYS A 113 -8.53 -9.10 -2.94
N MET A 114 -8.00 -8.50 -1.87
CA MET A 114 -8.34 -7.15 -1.42
C MET A 114 -7.24 -6.11 -1.71
N PHE A 115 -6.27 -6.46 -2.55
CA PHE A 115 -5.22 -5.54 -3.03
C PHE A 115 -4.35 -4.92 -1.91
N CYS A 116 -4.07 -5.67 -0.84
CA CYS A 116 -3.23 -5.19 0.27
C CYS A 116 -1.78 -4.87 -0.11
N GLY A 117 -1.24 -5.53 -1.13
CA GLY A 117 0.15 -5.35 -1.58
C GLY A 117 1.21 -5.96 -0.64
N ASN A 118 0.78 -6.85 0.26
CA ASN A 118 1.64 -7.69 1.11
C ASN A 118 1.83 -9.06 0.46
#